data_AF-A0A838DGJ2-F1
#
_entry.id   AF-A0A838DGJ2-F1
#
_cell.length_a   1.000
_cell.length_b   1.000
_cell.length_c   1.000
_cell.angle_alpha   90.00
_cell.angle_beta   90.00
_cell.angle_gamma   90.00
#
_symmetry.space_group_name_H-M   'P 1'
#
loop_
_entity.id
_entity.type
_entity.pdbx_description
1 polymer ?
#
loop_
_entity_poly.entity_id
_entity_poly.type
_entity_poly.pdbx_seq_one_letter_code
_entity_poly.pdbx_strand_id
1 'polypeptide(L)'
;DCRYCHSFVDVAAHSNIPNTQTCMACHQQVQKDNPKLEPIRASWKTGQPVQWVQIHRTPDYVYYNHAAHVNRGISCHSCHGQVNEMAVVRHDKPHSMAWCLECHRKPENHLRPEDQVYNLNWNPKDVKPAEFVAKYGQPKEAKEDFAQKQHLTQEEIGQTLKERWNIQPPLNCQGCHR
;
A
#
# COMPACT_ATOMS: atom_id res chain seq x y z
N ASP A 1 8.80 -0.37 9.05
CA ASP A 1 8.11 0.52 8.09
C ASP A 1 8.54 0.16 6.67
N CYS A 2 7.61 0.08 5.72
CA CYS A 2 7.88 -0.26 4.32
C CYS A 2 8.70 0.80 3.57
N ARG A 3 8.57 2.08 3.97
CA ARG A 3 9.15 3.23 3.26
C ARG A 3 10.66 3.37 3.40
N TYR A 4 11.28 2.65 4.33
CA TYR A 4 12.73 2.66 4.47
C TYR A 4 13.43 2.20 3.18
N CYS A 5 12.89 1.16 2.55
CA CYS A 5 13.38 0.66 1.27
C CYS A 5 12.59 1.22 0.09
N HIS A 6 11.27 1.35 0.23
CA HIS A 6 10.35 1.82 -0.80
C HIS A 6 10.02 3.31 -0.61
N SER A 7 11.06 4.15 -0.63
CA SER A 7 11.01 5.54 -0.20
C SER A 7 10.15 6.48 -1.05
N PHE A 8 9.80 6.11 -2.28
CA PHE A 8 9.00 6.96 -3.17
C PHE A 8 7.54 6.55 -3.29
N VAL A 9 7.09 5.55 -2.52
CA VAL A 9 5.74 4.97 -2.66
C VAL A 9 4.60 5.97 -2.43
N ASP A 10 4.83 7.01 -1.63
CA ASP A 10 3.86 8.05 -1.27
C ASP A 10 4.04 9.36 -2.07
N VAL A 11 5.08 9.49 -2.89
CA VAL A 11 5.34 10.71 -3.66
C VAL A 11 5.39 10.48 -5.17
N ALA A 12 5.67 9.26 -5.62
CA ALA A 12 5.83 8.92 -7.02
C ALA A 12 4.80 7.89 -7.49
N ALA A 13 4.62 7.83 -8.82
CA ALA A 13 3.78 6.82 -9.44
C ALA A 13 4.38 5.41 -9.33
N HIS A 14 5.70 5.32 -9.40
CA HIS A 14 6.44 4.08 -9.26
C HIS A 14 7.05 3.97 -7.85
N SER A 15 6.81 2.86 -7.17
CA SER A 15 7.48 2.52 -5.92
C SER A 15 8.84 1.91 -6.24
N ASN A 16 9.92 2.57 -5.80
CA ASN A 16 11.27 2.14 -6.10
C ASN A 16 11.62 0.83 -5.40
N ILE A 17 12.50 0.04 -6.03
CA ILE A 17 13.28 -0.98 -5.34
C ILE A 17 14.50 -0.27 -4.71
N PRO A 18 14.92 -0.61 -3.49
CA PRO A 18 16.06 0.04 -2.85
C PRO A 18 17.32 -0.13 -3.69
N ASN A 19 18.15 0.91 -3.69
CA ASN A 19 19.48 0.82 -4.27
C ASN A 19 20.41 -0.01 -3.37
N THR A 20 21.58 -0.36 -3.89
CA THR A 20 22.58 -1.15 -3.17
C THR A 20 23.06 -0.46 -1.89
N GLN A 21 23.08 0.87 -1.84
CA GLN A 21 23.50 1.63 -0.66
C GLN A 21 22.56 1.38 0.53
N THR A 22 21.24 1.29 0.31
CA THR A 22 20.28 0.95 1.38
C THR A 22 20.60 -0.40 2.01
N CYS A 23 20.95 -1.41 1.20
CA CYS A 23 21.36 -2.72 1.71
C CYS A 23 22.70 -2.64 2.47
N MET A 24 23.66 -1.91 1.91
CA MET A 24 24.99 -1.78 2.48
C MET A 24 25.06 -0.88 3.72
N ALA A 25 23.99 -0.13 4.04
CA ALA A 25 23.90 0.62 5.29
C ALA A 25 24.05 -0.28 6.53
N CYS A 26 23.60 -1.55 6.44
CA CYS A 26 23.73 -2.53 7.53
C CYS A 26 24.67 -3.69 7.16
N HIS A 27 24.64 -4.15 5.91
CA HIS A 27 25.36 -5.37 5.50
C HIS A 27 26.88 -5.20 5.35
N GLN A 28 27.41 -4.04 5.70
CA GLN A 28 28.84 -3.88 6.00
C GLN A 28 29.27 -4.61 7.29
N GLN A 29 28.33 -4.81 8.21
CA GLN A 29 28.59 -5.41 9.53
C GLN A 29 27.68 -6.62 9.80
N VAL A 30 26.41 -6.54 9.40
CA VAL A 30 25.41 -7.58 9.64
C VAL A 30 25.47 -8.63 8.55
N GLN A 31 25.70 -9.90 8.93
CA GLN A 31 25.72 -11.03 7.98
C GLN A 31 26.68 -10.82 6.81
N LYS A 32 27.76 -10.04 7.01
CA LYS A 32 28.61 -9.52 5.91
C LYS A 32 29.13 -10.63 4.98
N ASP A 33 29.44 -11.79 5.54
CA ASP A 33 30.05 -12.93 4.85
C ASP A 33 29.03 -13.95 4.33
N ASN A 34 27.72 -13.67 4.47
CA ASN A 34 26.67 -14.56 3.99
C ASN A 34 26.76 -14.68 2.45
N PRO A 35 26.85 -15.91 1.89
CA PRO A 35 26.99 -16.10 0.45
C PRO A 35 25.78 -15.56 -0.34
N LYS A 36 24.58 -15.50 0.27
CA LYS A 36 23.38 -14.94 -0.37
C LYS A 36 23.48 -13.44 -0.66
N LEU A 37 24.38 -12.71 0.00
CA LEU A 37 24.60 -11.28 -0.22
C LEU A 37 25.65 -10.98 -1.29
N GLU A 38 26.21 -12.00 -1.95
CA GLU A 38 27.22 -11.77 -2.99
C GLU A 38 26.74 -10.83 -4.11
N PRO A 39 25.49 -10.91 -4.62
CA PRO A 39 25.00 -9.95 -5.62
C PRO A 39 25.02 -8.50 -5.13
N ILE A 40 24.73 -8.27 -3.84
CA ILE A 40 24.76 -6.93 -3.24
C ILE A 40 26.20 -6.44 -3.12
N ARG A 41 27.13 -7.29 -2.66
CA ARG A 41 28.56 -6.94 -2.54
C ARG A 41 29.20 -6.68 -3.91
N ALA A 42 28.87 -7.49 -4.91
CA ALA A 42 29.33 -7.28 -6.28
C ALA A 42 28.80 -5.94 -6.82
N SER A 43 27.52 -5.65 -6.60
CA SER A 43 26.93 -4.36 -6.97
C SER A 43 27.63 -3.18 -6.28
N TRP A 44 27.95 -3.32 -4.99
CA TRP A 44 28.64 -2.28 -4.22
C TRP A 44 30.06 -2.00 -4.74
N LYS A 45 30.82 -3.05 -5.06
CA LYS A 45 32.21 -2.92 -5.56
C LYS A 45 32.29 -2.36 -6.98
N THR A 46 31.33 -2.73 -7.85
CA THR A 46 31.39 -2.44 -9.28
C THR A 46 30.57 -1.22 -9.68
N GLY A 47 29.65 -0.77 -8.83
CA GLY A 47 28.65 0.25 -9.17
C GLY A 47 27.52 -0.25 -10.08
N GLN A 48 27.55 -1.50 -10.53
CA GLN A 48 26.51 -2.07 -11.38
C GLN A 48 25.28 -2.44 -10.54
N PRO A 49 24.05 -2.06 -10.92
CA PRO A 49 22.85 -2.38 -10.14
C PRO A 49 22.55 -3.88 -10.06
N VAL A 50 21.98 -4.29 -8.93
CA VAL A 50 21.44 -5.64 -8.75
C VAL A 50 20.31 -5.87 -9.74
N GLN A 51 20.37 -7.01 -10.46
CA GLN A 51 19.37 -7.39 -11.46
C GLN A 51 18.16 -8.03 -10.78
N TRP A 52 17.30 -7.20 -10.18
CA TRP A 52 16.06 -7.66 -9.56
C TRP A 52 15.07 -8.15 -10.60
N VAL A 53 14.41 -9.28 -10.31
CA VAL A 53 13.26 -9.74 -11.08
C VAL A 53 12.03 -9.02 -10.54
N GLN A 54 11.47 -8.11 -11.33
CA GLN A 54 10.21 -7.45 -11.00
C GLN A 54 9.05 -8.41 -11.23
N ILE A 55 8.35 -8.78 -10.15
CA ILE A 55 7.21 -9.69 -10.24
C ILE A 55 5.90 -8.93 -10.53
N HIS A 56 5.65 -7.79 -9.88
CA HIS A 56 4.44 -7.00 -10.09
C HIS A 56 4.69 -5.98 -11.21
N ARG A 57 4.17 -6.27 -12.40
CA ARG A 57 4.26 -5.38 -13.56
C ARG A 57 2.91 -5.36 -14.27
N THR A 58 2.29 -4.18 -14.31
CA THR A 58 1.15 -3.94 -15.19
C THR A 58 1.64 -3.85 -16.65
N PRO A 59 0.80 -4.16 -17.65
CA PRO A 59 1.14 -3.92 -19.03
C PRO A 59 1.56 -2.46 -19.28
N ASP A 60 2.45 -2.22 -20.24
CA ASP A 60 3.03 -0.89 -20.45
C ASP A 60 2.01 0.17 -20.91
N TYR A 61 0.86 -0.25 -21.44
CA TYR A 61 -0.28 0.62 -21.77
C TYR A 61 -1.21 0.92 -20.55
N VAL A 62 -0.77 0.55 -19.35
CA VAL A 62 -1.43 0.84 -18.08
C VAL A 62 -0.50 1.68 -17.23
N TYR A 63 -0.88 2.93 -17.05
CA TYR A 63 -0.28 3.82 -16.07
C TYR A 63 -0.88 3.59 -14.68
N TYR A 64 -0.06 3.12 -13.75
CA TYR A 64 -0.40 2.99 -12.34
C TYR A 64 0.40 4.00 -11.49
N ASN A 65 -0.24 4.57 -10.46
CA ASN A 65 0.38 5.55 -9.58
C ASN A 65 0.25 5.18 -8.10
N HIS A 66 1.34 4.75 -7.46
CA HIS A 66 1.34 4.35 -6.04
C HIS A 66 0.90 5.48 -5.11
N ALA A 67 1.47 6.69 -5.27
CA ALA A 67 1.15 7.83 -4.43
C ALA A 67 -0.34 8.19 -4.47
N ALA A 68 -1.01 8.03 -5.61
CA ALA A 68 -2.45 8.28 -5.74
C ALA A 68 -3.31 7.36 -4.86
N HIS A 69 -2.84 6.13 -4.59
CA HIS A 69 -3.56 5.14 -3.78
C HIS A 69 -3.19 5.25 -2.31
N VAL A 70 -1.89 5.27 -2.02
CA VAL A 70 -1.34 5.28 -0.65
C VAL A 70 -1.77 6.54 0.11
N ASN A 71 -1.71 7.70 -0.55
CA ASN A 71 -2.14 8.97 0.05
C ASN A 71 -3.66 9.10 0.21
N ARG A 72 -4.41 8.12 -0.30
CA ARG A 72 -5.86 8.03 -0.16
C ARG A 72 -6.30 6.89 0.74
N GLY A 73 -5.39 6.34 1.56
CA GLY A 73 -5.76 5.36 2.57
C GLY A 73 -5.76 3.91 2.09
N ILE A 74 -5.20 3.61 0.92
CA ILE A 74 -5.08 2.23 0.43
C ILE A 74 -3.76 1.62 0.92
N SER A 75 -3.87 0.57 1.73
CA SER A 75 -2.72 -0.15 2.28
C SER A 75 -2.01 -1.03 1.26
N CYS A 76 -0.69 -1.20 1.45
CA CYS A 76 0.13 -2.20 0.76
C CYS A 76 -0.50 -3.60 0.85
N HIS A 77 -1.09 -3.95 2.00
CA HIS A 77 -1.71 -5.25 2.24
C HIS A 77 -2.85 -5.55 1.24
N SER A 78 -3.65 -4.55 0.88
CA SER A 78 -4.80 -4.73 -0.02
C SER A 78 -4.39 -5.22 -1.42
N CYS A 79 -3.19 -4.84 -1.88
CA CYS A 79 -2.69 -5.18 -3.21
C CYS A 79 -1.58 -6.25 -3.21
N HIS A 80 -0.70 -6.24 -2.20
CA HIS A 80 0.47 -7.12 -2.14
C HIS A 80 0.35 -8.24 -1.09
N GLY A 81 -0.72 -8.26 -0.29
CA GLY A 81 -0.94 -9.24 0.78
C GLY A 81 -0.02 -9.03 1.99
N GLN A 82 0.11 -10.08 2.82
CA GLN A 82 0.98 -10.11 3.99
C GLN A 82 2.46 -10.27 3.59
N VAL A 83 3.05 -9.24 2.99
CA VAL A 83 4.45 -9.27 2.52
C VAL A 83 5.43 -9.54 3.66
N ASN A 84 5.11 -9.13 4.89
CA ASN A 84 5.89 -9.43 6.09
C ASN A 84 5.98 -10.94 6.44
N GLU A 85 5.06 -11.76 5.92
CA GLU A 85 5.05 -13.22 6.10
C GLU A 85 5.56 -13.95 4.85
N MET A 86 5.96 -13.22 3.80
CA MET A 86 6.49 -13.78 2.56
C MET A 86 8.01 -13.90 2.64
N ALA A 87 8.53 -15.13 2.76
CA ALA A 87 9.96 -15.39 2.66
C ALA A 87 10.53 -15.01 1.28
N VAL A 88 9.72 -15.17 0.23
CA VAL A 88 9.97 -14.69 -1.13
C VAL A 88 8.66 -14.08 -1.62
N VAL A 89 8.72 -12.86 -2.18
CA VAL A 89 7.52 -12.16 -2.63
C VAL A 89 6.87 -12.92 -3.78
N ARG A 90 5.54 -13.01 -3.75
CA ARG A 90 4.70 -13.64 -4.79
C ARG A 90 3.53 -12.72 -5.13
N HIS A 91 2.86 -13.01 -6.24
CA HIS A 91 1.55 -12.41 -6.49
C HIS A 91 0.54 -12.96 -5.48
N ASP A 92 0.00 -12.07 -4.66
CA ASP A 92 -1.11 -12.39 -3.75
C ASP A 92 -2.47 -12.00 -4.31
N LYS A 93 -2.48 -11.02 -5.22
CA LYS A 93 -3.65 -10.53 -5.93
C LYS A 93 -3.41 -10.60 -7.43
N PRO A 94 -4.46 -10.74 -8.25
CA PRO A 94 -4.30 -10.96 -9.69
C PRO A 94 -3.87 -9.71 -10.46
N HIS A 95 -4.10 -8.50 -9.92
CA HIS A 95 -3.81 -7.22 -10.57
C HIS A 95 -4.39 -7.10 -11.99
N SER A 96 -5.54 -7.75 -12.22
CA SER A 96 -6.29 -7.65 -13.47
C SER A 96 -7.13 -6.36 -13.49
N MET A 97 -7.51 -5.90 -14.68
CA MET A 97 -8.38 -4.74 -14.84
C MET A 97 -9.71 -4.91 -14.07
N ALA A 98 -10.32 -6.09 -14.12
CA ALA A 98 -11.58 -6.36 -13.43
C ALA A 98 -11.43 -6.20 -11.90
N TRP A 99 -10.33 -6.69 -11.35
CA TRP A 99 -10.00 -6.57 -9.92
C TRP A 99 -9.73 -5.11 -9.51
N CYS A 100 -8.99 -4.34 -10.33
CA CYS A 100 -8.80 -2.91 -10.09
C CYS A 100 -10.15 -2.15 -10.11
N LEU A 101 -11.01 -2.45 -11.08
CA LEU A 101 -12.31 -1.79 -11.22
C LEU A 101 -13.30 -2.19 -10.13
N GLU A 102 -13.21 -3.40 -9.57
CA GLU A 102 -13.99 -3.78 -8.39
C GLU A 102 -13.70 -2.85 -7.21
N CYS A 103 -12.41 -2.63 -6.93
CA CYS A 103 -11.97 -1.68 -5.90
C CYS A 103 -12.37 -0.23 -6.26
N HIS A 104 -12.18 0.22 -7.49
CA HIS A 104 -12.56 1.58 -7.90
C HIS A 104 -14.07 1.85 -7.78
N ARG A 105 -14.91 0.83 -7.96
CA ARG A 105 -16.37 0.95 -7.78
C ARG A 105 -16.77 1.02 -6.31
N LYS A 106 -16.05 0.30 -5.44
CA LYS A 106 -16.34 0.20 -4.00
C LYS A 106 -15.08 0.41 -3.16
N PRO A 107 -14.46 1.61 -3.19
CA PRO A 107 -13.22 1.87 -2.45
C PRO A 107 -13.41 1.75 -0.93
N GLU A 108 -14.61 2.00 -0.42
CA GLU A 108 -14.97 1.88 1.01
C GLU A 108 -14.61 0.51 1.61
N ASN A 109 -14.55 -0.54 0.81
CA ASN A 109 -14.16 -1.87 1.28
C ASN A 109 -12.66 -2.02 1.58
N HIS A 110 -11.84 -1.02 1.25
CA HIS A 110 -10.38 -1.10 1.33
C HIS A 110 -9.70 0.12 1.97
N LEU A 111 -10.44 1.22 2.15
CA LEU A 111 -9.92 2.46 2.74
C LEU A 111 -9.60 2.28 4.22
N ARG A 112 -8.48 2.87 4.65
CA ARG A 112 -8.01 2.88 6.03
C ARG A 112 -7.61 4.30 6.45
N PRO A 113 -7.60 4.59 7.76
CA PRO A 113 -6.97 5.79 8.31
C PRO A 113 -5.54 5.98 7.79
N GLU A 114 -5.11 7.23 7.57
CA GLU A 114 -3.82 7.54 6.94
C GLU A 114 -2.61 7.00 7.71
N ASP A 115 -2.73 6.91 9.04
CA ASP A 115 -1.71 6.37 9.95
C ASP A 115 -1.63 4.84 9.92
N GLN A 116 -2.61 4.17 9.31
CA GLN A 116 -2.72 2.71 9.25
C GLN A 116 -2.41 2.13 7.86
N VAL A 117 -2.05 2.98 6.89
CA VAL A 117 -1.75 2.58 5.50
C VAL A 117 -0.59 1.56 5.44
N TYR A 118 0.45 1.74 6.25
CA TYR A 118 1.62 0.85 6.29
C TYR A 118 1.53 -0.24 7.38
N ASN A 119 0.43 -0.29 8.13
CA ASN A 119 0.19 -1.33 9.12
C ASN A 119 -0.43 -2.56 8.44
N LEU A 120 0.39 -3.59 8.23
CA LEU A 120 -0.04 -4.83 7.57
C LEU A 120 -1.01 -5.67 8.43
N ASN A 121 -0.95 -5.50 9.76
CA ASN A 121 -1.80 -6.22 10.71
C ASN A 121 -3.04 -5.43 11.14
N TRP A 122 -3.34 -4.32 10.48
CA TRP A 122 -4.49 -3.49 10.83
C TRP A 122 -5.80 -4.26 10.68
N ASN A 123 -6.68 -4.10 11.68
CA ASN A 123 -8.03 -4.65 11.69
C ASN A 123 -9.05 -3.53 12.00
N PRO A 124 -10.18 -3.45 11.28
CA PRO A 124 -11.28 -2.54 11.61
C PRO A 124 -11.73 -2.58 13.07
N LYS A 125 -11.68 -3.77 13.71
CA LYS A 125 -12.12 -3.96 15.09
C LYS A 125 -11.25 -3.23 16.12
N ASP A 126 -10.00 -2.92 15.75
CA ASP A 126 -9.06 -2.19 16.61
C ASP A 126 -9.31 -0.68 16.60
N VAL A 127 -10.15 -0.21 15.67
CA VAL A 127 -10.54 1.21 15.60
C VAL A 127 -11.52 1.52 16.71
N LYS A 128 -11.15 2.48 17.56
CA LYS A 128 -12.02 3.02 18.59
C LYS A 128 -13.05 3.97 17.97
N PRO A 129 -14.36 3.66 18.03
CA PRO A 129 -15.35 4.40 17.26
C PRO A 129 -15.46 5.88 17.66
N ALA A 130 -15.43 6.20 18.95
CA ALA A 130 -15.47 7.58 19.44
C ALA A 130 -14.28 8.43 18.95
N GLU A 131 -13.05 7.89 18.99
CA GLU A 131 -11.85 8.59 18.51
C GLU A 131 -11.89 8.77 16.97
N PHE A 132 -12.37 7.75 16.26
CA PHE A 132 -12.54 7.79 14.81
C PHE A 132 -13.54 8.87 14.39
N VAL A 133 -14.73 8.90 15.00
CA VAL A 133 -15.77 9.89 14.68
C VAL A 133 -15.31 11.30 15.05
N ALA A 134 -14.61 11.48 16.16
CA ALA A 134 -14.04 12.78 16.52
C ALA A 134 -13.05 13.31 15.46
N LYS A 135 -12.28 12.43 14.82
CA LYS A 135 -11.27 12.81 13.81
C LYS A 135 -11.84 12.94 12.39
N TYR A 136 -12.64 11.97 11.95
CA TYR A 136 -13.09 11.86 10.56
C TYR A 136 -14.57 12.20 10.36
N GLY A 137 -15.35 12.25 11.44
CA GLY A 137 -16.79 12.38 11.39
C GLY A 137 -17.49 11.04 11.15
N GLN A 138 -18.70 11.12 10.61
CA GLN A 138 -19.48 9.95 10.19
C GLN A 138 -20.19 10.27 8.86
N PRO A 139 -20.65 9.25 8.11
CA PRO A 139 -21.34 9.46 6.84
C PRO A 139 -22.61 10.29 7.00
N LYS A 140 -22.97 11.08 6.00
CA LYS A 140 -24.18 11.94 6.05
C LYS A 140 -25.47 11.14 6.22
N GLU A 141 -25.51 9.94 5.64
CA GLU A 141 -26.66 9.03 5.68
C GLU A 141 -26.60 8.03 6.86
N ALA A 142 -25.68 8.22 7.80
CA ALA A 142 -25.57 7.36 8.97
C ALA A 142 -26.88 7.40 9.79
N LYS A 143 -27.48 6.23 9.99
CA LYS A 143 -28.72 6.06 10.76
C LYS A 143 -28.48 6.00 12.28
N GLU A 144 -27.25 5.73 12.68
CA GLU A 144 -26.82 5.52 14.06
C GLU A 144 -25.63 6.44 14.37
N ASP A 145 -25.45 6.78 15.64
CA ASP A 145 -24.24 7.47 16.11
C ASP A 145 -23.07 6.48 16.16
N PHE A 146 -22.12 6.65 15.25
CA PHE A 146 -20.97 5.77 15.13
C PHE A 146 -20.07 5.87 16.38
N ALA A 147 -20.07 6.99 17.11
CA ALA A 147 -19.25 7.16 18.29
C ALA A 147 -19.68 6.24 19.45
N GLN A 148 -20.94 5.78 19.44
CA GLN A 148 -21.52 4.90 20.47
C GLN A 148 -21.40 3.42 20.13
N LYS A 149 -20.90 3.07 18.94
CA LYS A 149 -20.75 1.67 18.54
C LYS A 149 -19.60 1.02 19.31
N GLN A 150 -19.70 -0.29 19.52
CA GLN A 150 -18.60 -1.07 20.12
C GLN A 150 -17.42 -1.24 19.15
N HIS A 151 -17.72 -1.50 17.88
CA HIS A 151 -16.75 -1.62 16.79
C HIS A 151 -17.34 -1.00 15.52
N LEU A 152 -16.47 -0.50 14.65
CA LEU A 152 -16.82 -0.12 13.29
C LEU A 152 -16.47 -1.25 12.32
N THR A 153 -17.30 -1.45 11.31
CA THR A 153 -17.00 -2.33 10.19
C THR A 153 -16.06 -1.65 9.19
N GLN A 154 -15.44 -2.44 8.31
CA GLN A 154 -14.62 -1.91 7.22
C GLN A 154 -15.41 -0.93 6.33
N GLU A 155 -16.66 -1.26 6.01
CA GLU A 155 -17.51 -0.44 5.15
C GLU A 155 -17.87 0.89 5.83
N GLU A 156 -18.17 0.90 7.13
CA GLU A 156 -18.45 2.13 7.89
C GLU A 156 -17.23 3.06 7.95
N ILE A 157 -16.05 2.50 8.24
CA ILE A 157 -14.79 3.24 8.23
C ILE A 157 -14.54 3.80 6.83
N GLY A 158 -14.60 2.95 5.81
CA GLY A 158 -14.27 3.34 4.45
C GLY A 158 -15.25 4.34 3.86
N GLN A 159 -16.54 4.21 4.11
CA GLN A 159 -17.55 5.17 3.65
C GLN A 159 -17.33 6.55 4.29
N THR A 160 -16.99 6.58 5.59
CA THR A 160 -16.64 7.83 6.28
C THR A 160 -15.43 8.50 5.60
N LEU A 161 -14.36 7.74 5.34
CA LEU A 161 -13.15 8.27 4.72
C LEU A 161 -13.37 8.70 3.26
N LYS A 162 -14.17 7.93 2.52
CA LYS A 162 -14.57 8.23 1.13
C LYS A 162 -15.29 9.57 1.05
N GLU A 163 -16.28 9.81 1.93
CA GLU A 163 -17.00 11.09 1.98
C GLU A 163 -16.09 12.23 2.49
N ARG A 164 -15.34 12.00 3.56
CA ARG A 164 -14.46 12.99 4.19
C ARG A 164 -13.40 13.53 3.22
N TRP A 165 -12.82 12.64 2.41
CA TRP A 165 -11.75 12.98 1.48
C TRP A 165 -12.22 13.17 0.03
N ASN A 166 -13.52 13.08 -0.22
CA ASN A 166 -14.15 13.12 -1.54
C ASN A 166 -13.45 12.18 -2.54
N ILE A 167 -13.31 10.91 -2.17
CA ILE A 167 -12.63 9.90 -2.99
C ILE A 167 -13.55 9.45 -4.13
N GLN A 168 -13.13 9.74 -5.36
CA GLN A 168 -13.82 9.37 -6.59
C GLN A 168 -12.83 8.69 -7.54
N PRO A 169 -12.60 7.36 -7.41
CA PRO A 169 -11.69 6.64 -8.29
C PRO A 169 -12.21 6.67 -9.73
N PRO A 170 -11.32 6.76 -10.73
CA PRO A 170 -11.74 6.80 -12.12
C PRO A 170 -12.33 5.45 -12.55
N LEU A 171 -13.46 5.49 -13.26
CA LEU A 171 -14.13 4.32 -13.84
C LEU A 171 -14.12 4.31 -15.37
N ASN A 172 -13.32 5.18 -15.98
CA ASN A 172 -13.18 5.32 -17.43
C ASN A 172 -11.75 4.98 -17.87
N CYS A 173 -11.55 4.83 -19.18
CA CYS A 173 -10.27 4.42 -19.75
C CYS A 173 -9.13 5.40 -19.42
N GLN A 174 -9.42 6.70 -19.35
CA GLN A 174 -8.42 7.75 -19.10
C GLN A 174 -7.81 7.69 -17.70
N GLY A 175 -8.45 6.97 -16.77
CA GLY A 175 -7.91 6.75 -15.43
C GLY A 175 -6.57 6.03 -15.43
N CYS A 176 -6.37 5.10 -16.36
CA CYS A 176 -5.20 4.22 -16.36
C CYS A 176 -4.58 4.01 -17.77
N HIS A 177 -5.34 4.18 -18.85
CA HIS A 177 -4.86 3.97 -20.22
C HIS A 177 -4.50 5.31 -20.85
N ARG A 178 -3.23 5.67 -20.78
CA ARG A 178 -2.68 6.92 -21.29
C ARG A 178 -1.26 6.73 -21.80
#